data_AF-A0A366HS42-F1
#
_entry.id   AF-A0A366HS42-F1
#
_cell.length_a   1.000
_cell.length_b   1.000
_cell.length_c   1.000
_cell.angle_alpha   90.00
_cell.angle_beta   90.00
_cell.angle_gamma   90.00
#
_symmetry.space_group_name_H-M   'P 1'
#
loop_
_entity.id
_entity.type
_entity.pdbx_description
1 polymer ?
#
loop_
_entity_poly.entity_id
_entity_poly.type
_entity_poly.pdbx_seq_one_letter_code
_entity_poly.pdbx_strand_id
1 'polypeptide(L)'
;MNETPRKRILIAEDVRAISLRLAHTLQSRGYEVESVQDGEACLNRVTRFQPDLLVLDLMMPKVNGMEVLRTLRAMPDTAALPIIISTAKDFSTELKQVRAHGVLDVIIKPFDPELLGRKVDAYFSGKWDGPEGEALGTPPQTGPHYSPVLDTSRPHIRLWGTRGSIPVSGPRYAQHGGNTSCMEYAFGNERLLFDAGSGLREAGLSLLPGGPRHIHLFITHTHWDHIQGFPFFLPIYVPGYEITVYGERGFGKNIEALLCGQLDRDYFPVEREDLKAKINFVFLDDNPIEINGARITREFTHHPGATVAFKIEHNKKKIAYVPDNEFLQGYLGNPADIARSSAMVAPHEPLLTFLHEVDVLMHEAQYRPDEYPKRIGWGHSNLASACALARLTGVAKWIVLHHDPNHDDATLHTKLSLTWQILADLGHFVPVMHGYDGMMDFV
;
A
#
# COMPACT_ATOMS: atom_id res chain seq x y z
N MET A 1 7.60 -38.93 -50.51
CA MET A 1 7.54 -38.92 -49.03
C MET A 1 6.36 -38.04 -48.68
N ASN A 2 5.26 -38.61 -48.19
CA ASN A 2 4.12 -37.82 -47.70
C ASN A 2 4.54 -37.23 -46.35
N GLU A 3 4.90 -35.96 -46.31
CA GLU A 3 4.99 -35.23 -45.04
C GLU A 3 3.59 -35.23 -44.41
N THR A 4 3.48 -35.80 -43.21
CA THR A 4 2.29 -35.65 -42.39
C THR A 4 1.96 -34.16 -42.22
N PRO A 5 0.71 -33.73 -42.44
CA PRO A 5 0.34 -32.33 -42.31
C PRO A 5 0.62 -31.83 -40.89
N ARG A 6 1.22 -30.63 -40.78
CA ARG A 6 1.53 -30.02 -39.48
C ARG A 6 0.25 -29.77 -38.71
N LYS A 7 0.26 -30.08 -37.41
CA LYS A 7 -0.85 -29.78 -36.52
C LYS A 7 -0.97 -28.27 -36.32
N ARG A 8 -2.20 -27.76 -36.44
CA ARG A 8 -2.54 -26.34 -36.40
C ARG A 8 -2.98 -25.95 -34.99
N ILE A 9 -2.35 -24.92 -34.42
CA ILE A 9 -2.66 -24.41 -33.09
C ILE A 9 -3.04 -22.94 -33.19
N LEU A 10 -4.20 -22.59 -32.64
CA LEU A 10 -4.62 -21.20 -32.50
C LEU A 10 -4.34 -20.74 -31.06
N ILE A 11 -3.74 -19.56 -30.90
CA ILE A 11 -3.51 -18.91 -29.61
C ILE A 11 -4.38 -17.66 -29.54
N ALA A 12 -5.26 -17.57 -28.55
CA ALA A 12 -6.03 -16.37 -28.25
C ALA A 12 -5.50 -15.73 -26.96
N GLU A 13 -4.74 -14.65 -27.12
CA GLU A 13 -3.96 -13.98 -26.06
C GLU A 13 -3.81 -12.50 -26.43
N ASP A 14 -4.31 -11.60 -25.59
CA ASP A 14 -4.30 -10.14 -25.82
C ASP A 14 -2.95 -9.51 -25.47
N VAL A 15 -2.18 -10.11 -24.55
CA VAL A 15 -0.83 -9.65 -24.23
C VAL A 15 0.16 -10.13 -25.29
N ARG A 16 0.47 -9.25 -26.24
CA ARG A 16 1.38 -9.52 -27.38
C ARG A 16 2.70 -10.20 -26.98
N ALA A 17 3.32 -9.78 -25.88
CA ALA A 17 4.58 -10.37 -25.41
C ALA A 17 4.44 -11.86 -25.01
N ILE A 18 3.33 -12.22 -24.35
CA ILE A 18 3.03 -13.61 -23.97
C ILE A 18 2.73 -14.42 -25.24
N SER A 19 1.83 -13.90 -26.09
CA SER A 19 1.42 -14.54 -27.34
C SER A 19 2.61 -14.89 -28.23
N LEU A 20 3.57 -13.97 -28.40
CA LEU A 20 4.78 -14.18 -29.18
C LEU A 20 5.68 -15.28 -28.59
N ARG A 21 5.82 -15.35 -27.26
CA ARG A 21 6.62 -16.39 -26.60
C ARG A 21 6.01 -17.77 -26.75
N LEU A 22 4.69 -17.88 -26.56
CA LEU A 22 3.97 -19.14 -26.74
C LEU A 22 4.01 -19.60 -28.21
N ALA A 23 3.77 -18.67 -29.14
CA ALA A 23 3.82 -18.96 -30.57
C ALA A 23 5.21 -19.43 -31.00
N HIS A 24 6.28 -18.73 -30.59
CA HIS A 24 7.65 -19.12 -30.90
C HIS A 24 7.99 -20.53 -30.38
N THR A 25 7.59 -20.82 -29.14
CA THR A 25 7.83 -22.13 -28.51
C THR A 25 7.16 -23.25 -29.31
N LEU A 26 5.88 -23.08 -29.66
CA LEU A 26 5.13 -24.09 -30.42
C LEU A 26 5.61 -24.20 -31.88
N GLN A 27 5.95 -23.09 -32.53
CA GLN A 27 6.52 -23.11 -33.88
C GLN A 27 7.87 -23.83 -33.93
N SER A 28 8.73 -23.62 -32.92
CA SER A 28 10.03 -24.30 -32.81
C SER A 28 9.90 -25.83 -32.67
N ARG A 29 8.75 -26.30 -32.17
CA ARG A 29 8.38 -27.71 -32.05
C ARG A 29 7.71 -28.28 -33.30
N GLY A 30 7.58 -27.49 -34.37
CA GLY A 30 7.09 -27.94 -35.66
C GLY A 30 5.59 -27.77 -35.90
N TYR A 31 4.87 -27.08 -35.00
CA TYR A 31 3.45 -26.77 -35.17
C TYR A 31 3.23 -25.58 -36.12
N GLU A 32 2.09 -25.59 -36.82
CA GLU A 32 1.59 -24.41 -37.51
C GLU A 32 0.78 -23.58 -36.52
N VAL A 33 1.22 -22.35 -36.22
CA VAL A 33 0.66 -21.55 -35.13
C VAL A 33 0.20 -20.19 -35.62
N GLU A 34 -1.02 -19.82 -35.27
CA GLU A 34 -1.54 -18.47 -35.42
C GLU A 34 -1.99 -17.88 -34.09
N SER A 35 -1.92 -16.56 -33.99
CA SER A 35 -2.32 -15.82 -32.79
C SER A 35 -3.39 -14.77 -33.11
N VAL A 36 -4.36 -14.62 -32.20
CA VAL A 36 -5.37 -13.57 -32.19
C VAL A 36 -5.37 -12.87 -30.83
N GLN A 37 -5.83 -11.62 -30.79
CA GLN A 37 -5.70 -10.73 -29.62
C GLN A 37 -7.02 -10.45 -28.89
N ASP A 38 -8.14 -10.98 -29.38
CA ASP A 38 -9.45 -10.78 -28.78
C ASP A 38 -10.40 -11.96 -29.08
N GLY A 39 -11.47 -12.09 -28.31
CA GLY A 39 -12.38 -13.25 -28.42
C GLY A 39 -13.23 -13.27 -29.69
N GLU A 40 -13.54 -12.11 -30.28
CA GLU A 40 -14.27 -12.03 -31.55
C GLU A 40 -13.40 -12.54 -32.70
N ALA A 41 -12.14 -12.12 -32.74
CA ALA A 41 -11.14 -12.62 -33.67
C ALA A 41 -10.91 -14.12 -33.47
N CYS A 42 -10.94 -14.62 -32.24
CA CYS A 42 -10.87 -16.05 -31.94
C CYS A 42 -12.02 -16.84 -32.58
N LEU A 43 -13.27 -16.47 -32.31
CA LEU A 43 -14.44 -17.15 -32.88
C LEU A 43 -14.44 -17.14 -34.41
N ASN A 44 -14.08 -16.00 -35.01
CA ASN A 44 -13.95 -15.87 -36.47
C ASN A 44 -12.80 -16.72 -37.03
N ARG A 45 -11.69 -16.83 -36.30
CA ARG A 45 -10.50 -17.53 -36.80
C ARG A 45 -10.61 -19.04 -36.65
N VAL A 46 -11.24 -19.55 -35.58
CA VAL A 46 -11.43 -20.99 -35.37
C VAL A 46 -12.11 -21.65 -36.58
N THR A 47 -13.15 -21.03 -37.14
CA THR A 47 -13.89 -21.59 -38.29
C THR A 47 -13.07 -21.61 -39.58
N ARG A 48 -12.20 -20.61 -39.79
CA ARG A 48 -11.37 -20.46 -41.00
C ARG A 48 -10.05 -21.23 -40.92
N PHE A 49 -9.42 -21.23 -39.75
CA PHE A 49 -8.13 -21.86 -39.50
C PHE A 49 -8.30 -23.34 -39.21
N GLN A 50 -9.45 -23.75 -38.66
CA GLN A 50 -9.75 -25.12 -38.25
C GLN A 50 -8.59 -25.73 -37.43
N PRO A 51 -8.25 -25.10 -36.28
CA PRO A 51 -7.16 -25.57 -35.45
C PRO A 51 -7.41 -26.99 -34.95
N ASP A 52 -6.35 -27.76 -34.79
CA ASP A 52 -6.35 -29.04 -34.08
C ASP A 52 -6.35 -28.83 -32.55
N LEU A 53 -5.92 -27.67 -32.07
CA LEU A 53 -5.92 -27.28 -30.66
C LEU A 53 -6.02 -25.75 -30.50
N LEU A 54 -6.77 -25.28 -29.51
CA LEU A 54 -6.87 -23.87 -29.13
C LEU A 54 -6.25 -23.63 -27.75
N VAL A 55 -5.34 -22.66 -27.66
CA VAL A 55 -4.86 -22.09 -26.39
C VAL A 55 -5.62 -20.80 -26.15
N LEU A 56 -6.36 -20.69 -25.04
CA LEU A 56 -7.31 -19.61 -24.82
C LEU A 56 -7.07 -18.92 -23.48
N ASP A 57 -6.82 -17.61 -23.51
CA ASP A 57 -6.91 -16.75 -22.33
C ASP A 57 -8.39 -16.46 -21.99
N LEU A 58 -8.71 -16.46 -20.70
CA LEU A 58 -10.02 -16.07 -20.19
C LEU A 58 -10.22 -14.55 -20.15
N MET A 59 -9.13 -13.79 -19.98
CA MET A 59 -9.16 -12.34 -19.82
C MET A 59 -8.71 -11.67 -21.13
N MET A 60 -9.64 -11.55 -22.07
CA MET A 60 -9.40 -10.89 -23.36
C MET A 60 -10.45 -9.79 -23.63
N PRO A 61 -10.11 -8.75 -24.43
CA PRO A 61 -11.05 -7.69 -24.79
C PRO A 61 -12.14 -8.17 -25.76
N LYS A 62 -13.18 -7.33 -25.93
CA LYS A 62 -14.41 -7.58 -26.70
C LYS A 62 -15.23 -8.75 -26.15
N VAL A 63 -14.84 -9.99 -26.46
CA VAL A 63 -15.48 -11.21 -25.96
C VAL A 63 -14.49 -11.90 -25.03
N ASN A 64 -14.89 -12.14 -23.78
CA ASN A 64 -14.02 -12.81 -22.81
C ASN A 64 -13.89 -14.32 -23.15
N GLY A 65 -12.82 -14.97 -22.68
CA GLY A 65 -12.55 -16.36 -23.05
C GLY A 65 -13.56 -17.37 -22.50
N MET A 66 -14.25 -17.07 -21.40
CA MET A 66 -15.34 -17.93 -20.91
C MET A 66 -16.55 -17.94 -21.84
N GLU A 67 -16.85 -16.80 -22.46
CA GLU A 67 -17.90 -16.69 -23.47
C GLU A 67 -17.47 -17.34 -24.79
N VAL A 68 -16.20 -17.17 -25.20
CA VAL A 68 -15.63 -17.93 -26.34
C VAL A 68 -15.78 -19.44 -26.13
N LEU A 69 -15.38 -19.95 -24.96
CA LEU A 69 -15.48 -21.37 -24.61
C LEU A 69 -16.92 -21.88 -24.71
N ARG A 70 -17.89 -21.16 -24.13
CA ARG A 70 -19.31 -21.53 -24.19
C ARG A 70 -19.84 -21.55 -25.61
N THR A 71 -19.50 -20.54 -26.42
CA THR A 71 -19.91 -20.45 -27.83
C THR A 71 -19.35 -21.61 -28.65
N LEU A 72 -18.06 -21.90 -28.52
CA LEU A 72 -17.42 -23.01 -29.22
C LEU A 72 -18.01 -24.37 -28.83
N ARG A 73 -18.40 -24.55 -27.57
CA ARG A 73 -19.05 -25.79 -27.10
C ARG A 73 -20.50 -25.94 -27.56
N ALA A 74 -21.18 -24.84 -27.86
CA ALA A 74 -22.56 -24.86 -28.36
C ALA A 74 -22.66 -25.17 -29.87
N MET A 75 -21.56 -25.03 -30.62
CA MET A 75 -21.53 -25.25 -32.07
C MET A 75 -21.09 -26.69 -32.41
N PRO A 76 -21.83 -27.45 -33.24
CA PRO A 76 -21.50 -28.84 -33.57
C PRO A 76 -20.07 -29.05 -34.10
N ASP A 77 -19.60 -28.12 -34.94
CA ASP A 77 -18.32 -28.22 -35.62
C ASP A 77 -17.11 -27.95 -34.72
N THR A 78 -17.31 -27.30 -33.57
CA THR A 78 -16.24 -26.91 -32.64
C THR A 78 -16.42 -27.50 -31.23
N ALA A 79 -17.52 -28.22 -30.98
CA ALA A 79 -17.83 -28.81 -29.69
C ALA A 79 -16.73 -29.76 -29.21
N ALA A 80 -16.09 -30.49 -30.13
CA ALA A 80 -15.01 -31.43 -29.86
C ALA A 80 -13.60 -30.81 -29.91
N LEU A 81 -13.47 -29.50 -30.20
CA LEU A 81 -12.16 -28.84 -30.29
C LEU A 81 -11.42 -28.95 -28.94
N PRO A 82 -10.19 -29.48 -28.91
CA PRO A 82 -9.37 -29.47 -27.70
C PRO A 82 -8.96 -28.05 -27.34
N ILE A 83 -9.24 -27.64 -26.10
CA ILE A 83 -8.96 -26.29 -25.61
C ILE A 83 -8.10 -26.39 -24.36
N ILE A 84 -6.92 -25.76 -24.38
CA ILE A 84 -6.10 -25.52 -23.18
C ILE A 84 -6.38 -24.08 -22.74
N ILE A 85 -6.80 -23.91 -21.49
CA ILE A 85 -6.98 -22.58 -20.91
C ILE A 85 -5.65 -22.07 -20.35
N SER A 86 -5.32 -20.80 -20.60
CA SER A 86 -4.15 -20.13 -20.03
C SER A 86 -4.61 -18.89 -19.26
N THR A 87 -4.65 -18.93 -17.92
CA THR A 87 -5.29 -17.88 -17.10
C THR A 87 -4.39 -17.37 -15.97
N ALA A 88 -4.52 -16.10 -15.60
CA ALA A 88 -3.81 -15.50 -14.46
C ALA A 88 -4.50 -15.72 -13.10
N LYS A 89 -5.73 -16.27 -13.06
CA LYS A 89 -6.54 -16.40 -11.85
C LYS A 89 -6.54 -17.82 -11.28
N ASP A 90 -6.30 -17.95 -9.98
CA ASP A 90 -6.49 -19.17 -9.18
C ASP A 90 -7.73 -19.08 -8.25
N PHE A 91 -8.91 -18.75 -8.82
CA PHE A 91 -10.17 -18.81 -8.05
C PHE A 91 -10.84 -20.17 -8.25
N SER A 92 -10.96 -20.91 -7.15
CA SER A 92 -11.48 -22.29 -7.09
C SER A 92 -12.90 -22.50 -7.66
N THR A 93 -13.70 -21.44 -7.84
CA THR A 93 -15.05 -21.48 -8.44
C THR A 93 -15.05 -21.38 -9.96
N GLU A 94 -14.24 -20.48 -10.56
CA GLU A 94 -14.15 -20.32 -12.02
C GLU A 94 -13.48 -21.55 -12.67
N LEU A 95 -12.44 -22.10 -12.04
CA LEU A 95 -11.76 -23.31 -12.52
C LEU A 95 -12.67 -24.54 -12.57
N LYS A 96 -13.62 -24.67 -11.63
CA LYS A 96 -14.64 -25.73 -11.66
C LYS A 96 -15.58 -25.59 -12.86
N GLN A 97 -16.00 -24.37 -13.18
CA GLN A 97 -16.86 -24.10 -14.34
C GLN A 97 -16.13 -24.36 -15.65
N VAL A 98 -14.87 -23.90 -15.78
CA VAL A 98 -14.00 -24.18 -16.92
C VAL A 98 -13.89 -25.68 -17.17
N ARG A 99 -13.59 -26.46 -16.13
CA ARG A 99 -13.48 -27.92 -16.23
C ARG A 99 -14.80 -28.60 -16.61
N ALA A 100 -15.94 -28.10 -16.13
CA ALA A 100 -17.25 -28.63 -16.50
C ALA A 100 -17.57 -28.49 -18.00
N HIS A 101 -16.87 -27.59 -18.72
CA HIS A 101 -17.00 -27.44 -20.18
C HIS A 101 -16.08 -28.36 -20.99
N GLY A 102 -15.41 -29.33 -20.35
CA GLY A 102 -14.61 -30.34 -21.06
C GLY A 102 -13.40 -29.73 -21.78
N VAL A 103 -12.68 -28.84 -21.11
CA VAL A 103 -11.37 -28.36 -21.60
C VAL A 103 -10.32 -29.46 -21.45
N LEU A 104 -9.29 -29.44 -22.30
CA LEU A 104 -8.19 -30.40 -22.29
C LEU A 104 -7.32 -30.22 -21.03
N ASP A 105 -6.96 -28.97 -20.73
CA ASP A 105 -6.20 -28.62 -19.52
C ASP A 105 -6.38 -27.14 -19.14
N VAL A 106 -5.92 -26.78 -17.95
CA VAL A 106 -5.82 -25.39 -17.49
C VAL A 106 -4.42 -25.12 -16.95
N ILE A 107 -3.75 -24.11 -17.51
CA ILE A 107 -2.42 -23.66 -17.10
C ILE A 107 -2.56 -22.28 -16.44
N ILE A 108 -2.02 -22.14 -15.23
CA ILE A 108 -2.02 -20.89 -14.47
C ILE A 108 -0.77 -20.08 -14.80
N LYS A 109 -0.94 -18.79 -15.12
CA LYS A 109 0.14 -17.83 -15.36
C LYS A 109 0.67 -17.26 -14.02
N PRO A 110 1.98 -16.97 -13.91
CA PRO A 110 3.02 -17.19 -14.91
C PRO A 110 3.47 -18.67 -14.97
N PHE A 111 3.76 -19.15 -16.17
CA PHE A 111 4.33 -20.49 -16.41
C PHE A 111 5.48 -20.41 -17.41
N ASP A 112 6.36 -21.41 -17.39
CA ASP A 112 7.38 -21.59 -18.42
C ASP A 112 6.73 -22.05 -19.75
N PRO A 113 6.87 -21.33 -20.88
CA PRO A 113 6.31 -21.75 -22.17
C PRO A 113 6.62 -23.20 -22.58
N GLU A 114 7.74 -23.76 -22.11
CA GLU A 114 8.09 -25.17 -22.32
C GLU A 114 7.06 -26.13 -21.72
N LEU A 115 6.37 -25.75 -20.64
CA LEU A 115 5.25 -26.52 -20.08
C LEU A 115 4.12 -26.69 -21.09
N LEU A 116 3.68 -25.60 -21.73
CA LEU A 116 2.66 -25.66 -22.77
C LEU A 116 3.13 -26.52 -23.94
N GLY A 117 4.38 -26.36 -24.38
CA GLY A 117 4.98 -27.17 -25.44
C GLY A 117 4.93 -28.66 -25.14
N ARG A 118 5.35 -29.08 -23.93
CA ARG A 118 5.28 -30.49 -23.50
C ARG A 118 3.85 -31.03 -23.45
N LYS A 119 2.90 -30.23 -22.96
CA LYS A 119 1.49 -30.61 -22.87
C LYS A 119 0.86 -30.82 -24.25
N VAL A 120 1.15 -29.92 -25.18
CA VAL A 120 0.72 -30.04 -26.58
C VAL A 120 1.34 -31.27 -27.25
N ASP A 121 2.63 -31.53 -27.04
CA ASP A 121 3.30 -32.74 -27.57
C ASP A 121 2.71 -34.02 -27.01
N ALA A 122 2.45 -34.07 -25.70
CA ALA A 122 1.81 -35.21 -25.06
C ALA A 122 0.41 -35.47 -25.64
N TYR A 123 -0.38 -34.42 -25.85
CA TYR A 123 -1.69 -34.51 -26.50
C TYR A 123 -1.60 -35.08 -27.92
N PHE A 124 -0.77 -34.50 -28.80
CA PHE A 124 -0.68 -34.94 -30.19
C PHE A 124 0.04 -36.29 -30.37
N SER A 125 0.89 -36.68 -29.44
CA SER A 125 1.55 -38.00 -29.44
C SER A 125 0.70 -39.11 -28.79
N GLY A 126 -0.50 -38.80 -28.28
CA GLY A 126 -1.38 -39.75 -27.60
C GLY A 126 -0.90 -40.20 -26.22
N LYS A 127 0.08 -39.48 -25.65
CA LYS A 127 0.65 -39.73 -24.31
C LYS A 127 0.11 -38.76 -23.26
N TRP A 128 -1.11 -38.25 -23.48
CA TRP A 128 -1.76 -37.34 -22.55
C TRP A 128 -2.42 -38.15 -21.43
N ASP A 129 -1.84 -38.08 -20.23
CA ASP A 129 -2.31 -38.83 -19.06
C ASP A 129 -3.49 -38.14 -18.33
N GLY A 130 -4.10 -37.12 -18.95
CA GLY A 130 -5.18 -36.31 -18.37
C GLY A 130 -4.71 -34.92 -17.93
N PRO A 131 -5.63 -34.05 -17.46
CA PRO A 131 -5.24 -32.80 -16.84
C PRO A 131 -4.41 -33.14 -15.60
N GLU A 132 -3.09 -33.06 -15.73
CA GLU A 132 -2.19 -33.12 -14.59
C GLU A 132 -2.62 -32.01 -13.66
N GLY A 133 -3.23 -32.38 -12.54
CA GLY A 133 -3.09 -31.60 -11.34
C GLY A 133 -1.61 -31.63 -10.99
N GLU A 134 -0.80 -30.80 -11.64
CA GLU A 134 0.45 -30.35 -11.08
C GLU A 134 0.05 -29.55 -9.83
N ALA A 135 -0.14 -30.30 -8.73
CA ALA A 135 0.54 -29.92 -7.52
C ALA A 135 1.91 -29.41 -7.95
N LEU A 136 2.12 -28.11 -7.74
CA LEU A 136 3.41 -27.42 -7.67
C LEU A 136 4.52 -28.48 -7.60
N GLY A 137 5.37 -28.53 -8.63
CA GLY A 137 6.38 -29.57 -8.78
C GLY A 137 6.99 -29.96 -7.44
N THR A 138 7.17 -31.27 -7.22
CA THR A 138 7.66 -31.85 -5.96
C THR A 138 8.58 -30.85 -5.25
N PRO A 139 8.20 -30.32 -4.07
CA PRO A 139 9.04 -29.35 -3.39
C PRO A 139 10.45 -29.94 -3.29
N PRO A 140 11.50 -29.14 -3.52
CA PRO A 140 12.86 -29.65 -3.35
C PRO A 140 12.95 -30.26 -1.96
N GLN A 141 13.35 -31.53 -1.86
CA GLN A 141 13.64 -32.29 -0.64
C GLN A 141 12.99 -31.79 0.66
N THR A 142 12.01 -32.54 1.18
CA THR A 142 11.42 -32.35 2.51
C THR A 142 12.42 -32.69 3.63
N GLY A 143 13.40 -31.80 3.82
CA GLY A 143 13.92 -31.51 5.15
C GLY A 143 12.93 -30.60 5.89
N PRO A 144 13.15 -30.29 7.18
CA PRO A 144 12.41 -29.22 7.83
C PRO A 144 12.62 -27.91 7.04
N HIS A 145 11.60 -27.50 6.29
CA HIS A 145 11.61 -26.23 5.59
C HIS A 145 11.35 -25.11 6.60
N TYR A 146 12.30 -24.19 6.73
CA TYR A 146 12.06 -22.96 7.47
C TYR A 146 10.93 -22.17 6.80
N SER A 147 9.75 -22.19 7.41
CA SER A 147 8.54 -21.47 6.97
C SER A 147 8.11 -20.51 8.07
N PRO A 148 8.74 -19.32 8.16
CA PRO A 148 8.38 -18.35 9.18
C PRO A 148 6.95 -17.84 8.92
N VAL A 149 6.16 -17.75 9.98
CA VAL A 149 4.87 -17.06 9.96
C VAL A 149 5.09 -15.68 10.54
N LEU A 150 4.57 -14.65 9.86
CA LEU A 150 4.62 -13.30 10.38
C LEU A 150 3.79 -13.24 11.67
N ASP A 151 4.46 -12.95 12.78
CA ASP A 151 3.78 -12.76 14.06
C ASP A 151 3.15 -11.37 14.11
N THR A 152 1.91 -11.26 13.62
CA THR A 152 1.13 -10.02 13.63
C THR A 152 0.64 -9.61 15.01
N SER A 153 0.91 -10.41 16.06
CA SER A 153 0.59 -10.04 17.45
C SER A 153 1.61 -9.08 18.06
N ARG A 154 2.82 -9.01 17.46
CA ARG A 154 3.87 -8.10 17.90
C ARG A 154 3.44 -6.64 17.74
N PRO A 155 3.87 -5.75 18.66
CA PRO A 155 3.70 -4.32 18.47
C PRO A 155 4.26 -3.87 17.13
N HIS A 156 3.47 -3.11 16.38
CA HIS A 156 3.88 -2.62 15.08
C HIS A 156 3.26 -1.26 14.78
N ILE A 157 3.96 -0.54 13.93
CA ILE A 157 3.51 0.68 13.29
C ILE A 157 2.90 0.29 11.95
N ARG A 158 1.81 0.97 11.57
CA ARG A 158 1.27 0.93 10.22
C ARG A 158 0.96 2.34 9.74
N LEU A 159 1.38 2.67 8.53
CA LEU A 159 1.07 3.95 7.90
C LEU A 159 -0.12 3.78 6.98
N TRP A 160 -1.21 4.49 7.25
CA TRP A 160 -2.41 4.50 6.44
C TRP A 160 -2.45 5.69 5.46
N GLY A 161 -1.74 6.75 5.82
CA GLY A 161 -1.54 7.91 4.95
C GLY A 161 -0.25 8.66 5.29
N THR A 162 0.45 9.10 4.26
CA THR A 162 1.79 9.70 4.36
C THR A 162 1.93 11.04 3.63
N ARG A 163 0.86 11.54 3.00
CA ARG A 163 0.83 12.84 2.32
C ARG A 163 0.46 13.98 3.25
N GLY A 164 1.02 15.15 2.96
CA GLY A 164 0.63 16.40 3.58
C GLY A 164 -0.37 17.19 2.74
N SER A 165 -1.06 18.12 3.38
CA SER A 165 -1.98 19.14 2.84
C SER A 165 -3.24 18.63 2.15
N ILE A 166 -3.14 17.72 1.18
CA ILE A 166 -4.26 17.14 0.42
C ILE A 166 -3.92 15.73 -0.06
N PRO A 167 -4.93 14.86 -0.28
CA PRO A 167 -4.68 13.57 -0.88
C PRO A 167 -4.35 13.71 -2.37
N VAL A 168 -3.57 12.76 -2.89
CA VAL A 168 -3.22 12.69 -4.32
C VAL A 168 -3.56 11.32 -4.89
N SER A 169 -3.68 11.23 -6.21
CA SER A 169 -3.95 9.95 -6.87
C SER A 169 -3.32 9.91 -8.26
N GLY A 170 -3.16 8.70 -8.78
CA GLY A 170 -2.68 8.45 -10.14
C GLY A 170 -1.31 7.75 -10.17
N PRO A 171 -0.86 7.34 -11.37
CA PRO A 171 0.29 6.45 -11.53
C PRO A 171 1.62 7.01 -10.98
N ARG A 172 1.74 8.33 -10.90
CA ARG A 172 2.95 9.02 -10.41
C ARG A 172 3.13 8.98 -8.88
N TYR A 173 2.12 8.50 -8.16
CA TYR A 173 2.10 8.38 -6.69
C TYR A 173 1.89 6.93 -6.23
N ALA A 174 1.93 5.96 -7.15
CA ALA A 174 1.53 4.59 -6.88
C ALA A 174 2.48 3.86 -5.89
N GLN A 175 3.73 4.31 -5.78
CA GLN A 175 4.69 3.69 -4.86
C GLN A 175 4.52 4.15 -3.42
N HIS A 176 4.36 5.46 -3.20
CA HIS A 176 4.22 6.00 -1.85
C HIS A 176 2.78 6.13 -1.38
N GLY A 177 1.83 6.09 -2.31
CA GLY A 177 0.43 6.35 -2.01
C GLY A 177 0.10 7.83 -1.92
N GLY A 178 -1.15 8.07 -1.58
CA GLY A 178 -1.84 9.32 -1.77
C GLY A 178 -2.68 9.77 -0.58
N ASN A 179 -2.81 8.94 0.45
CA ASN A 179 -3.60 9.28 1.62
C ASN A 179 -2.86 10.28 2.51
N THR A 180 -3.61 11.18 3.15
CA THR A 180 -3.04 12.10 4.12
C THR A 180 -2.87 11.47 5.50
N SER A 181 -1.98 12.08 6.29
CA SER A 181 -1.55 11.73 7.65
C SER A 181 -2.51 10.83 8.43
N CYS A 182 -2.11 9.56 8.58
CA CYS A 182 -2.73 8.63 9.49
C CYS A 182 -1.75 7.50 9.81
N MET A 183 -1.38 7.37 11.08
CA MET A 183 -0.50 6.31 11.58
C MET A 183 -1.23 5.48 12.62
N GLU A 184 -0.98 4.19 12.64
CA GLU A 184 -1.47 3.26 13.65
C GLU A 184 -0.29 2.67 14.41
N TYR A 185 -0.41 2.63 15.73
CA TYR A 185 0.38 1.74 16.58
C TYR A 185 -0.55 0.68 17.17
N ALA A 186 -0.29 -0.57 16.80
CA ALA A 186 -1.12 -1.71 17.17
C ALA A 186 -0.34 -2.69 18.05
N PHE A 187 -0.94 -3.14 19.14
CA PHE A 187 -0.41 -4.19 20.00
C PHE A 187 -1.55 -4.93 20.71
N GLY A 188 -1.52 -6.26 20.72
CA GLY A 188 -2.65 -7.06 21.22
C GLY A 188 -3.98 -6.61 20.60
N ASN A 189 -4.95 -6.25 21.45
CA ASN A 189 -6.24 -5.70 21.04
C ASN A 189 -6.28 -4.16 21.02
N GLU A 190 -5.20 -3.47 21.34
CA GLU A 190 -5.17 -2.01 21.32
C GLU A 190 -4.91 -1.45 19.93
N ARG A 191 -5.60 -0.36 19.61
CA ARG A 191 -5.49 0.36 18.34
C ARG A 191 -5.34 1.85 18.62
N LEU A 192 -4.11 2.34 18.55
CA LEU A 192 -3.76 3.74 18.75
C LEU A 192 -3.54 4.36 17.38
N LEU A 193 -4.53 5.12 16.92
CA LEU A 193 -4.47 5.87 15.67
C LEU A 193 -4.00 7.29 15.98
N PHE A 194 -3.13 7.82 15.12
CA PHE A 194 -2.59 9.16 15.17
C PHE A 194 -2.95 9.87 13.88
N ASP A 195 -3.66 10.99 14.02
CA ASP A 195 -4.38 11.74 13.01
C ASP A 195 -5.49 10.97 12.29
N ALA A 196 -6.43 11.76 11.81
CA ALA A 196 -7.64 11.36 11.11
C ALA A 196 -7.64 11.89 9.66
N GLY A 197 -6.48 11.89 8.99
CA GLY A 197 -6.38 12.18 7.56
C GLY A 197 -7.13 11.18 6.70
N SER A 198 -7.05 11.31 5.37
CA SER A 198 -7.81 10.44 4.46
C SER A 198 -7.44 8.96 4.60
N GLY A 199 -6.24 8.66 5.10
CA GLY A 199 -5.81 7.29 5.44
C GLY A 199 -6.68 6.62 6.51
N LEU A 200 -7.35 7.39 7.37
CA LEU A 200 -8.22 6.87 8.42
C LEU A 200 -9.36 6.00 7.86
N ARG A 201 -9.81 6.28 6.62
CA ARG A 201 -10.81 5.44 5.93
C ARG A 201 -10.31 3.99 5.78
N GLU A 202 -9.09 3.81 5.30
CA GLU A 202 -8.50 2.48 5.09
C GLU A 202 -8.23 1.78 6.43
N ALA A 203 -7.78 2.55 7.43
CA ALA A 203 -7.65 2.04 8.80
C ALA A 203 -8.99 1.49 9.31
N GLY A 204 -10.09 2.26 9.16
CA GLY A 204 -11.43 1.85 9.57
C GLY A 204 -11.93 0.60 8.85
N LEU A 205 -11.72 0.50 7.54
CA LEU A 205 -12.08 -0.69 6.76
C LEU A 205 -11.37 -1.95 7.26
N SER A 206 -10.10 -1.82 7.65
CA SER A 206 -9.31 -2.94 8.15
C SER A 206 -9.80 -3.50 9.49
N LEU A 207 -10.56 -2.73 10.28
CA LEU A 207 -11.03 -3.09 11.61
C LEU A 207 -12.37 -3.84 11.63
N LEU A 208 -13.15 -3.81 10.54
CA LEU A 208 -14.53 -4.35 10.52
C LEU A 208 -14.66 -5.88 10.58
N PRO A 209 -13.76 -6.71 10.01
CA PRO A 209 -13.89 -8.16 10.13
C PRO A 209 -13.32 -8.68 11.46
N GLY A 210 -14.12 -8.60 12.54
CA GLY A 210 -13.76 -9.18 13.84
C GLY A 210 -12.61 -8.48 14.57
N GLY A 211 -12.23 -7.28 14.14
CA GLY A 211 -11.15 -6.50 14.76
C GLY A 211 -11.53 -5.89 16.11
N PRO A 212 -10.56 -5.26 16.79
CA PRO A 212 -10.79 -4.59 18.06
C PRO A 212 -11.86 -3.52 17.98
N ARG A 213 -12.59 -3.36 19.09
CA ARG A 213 -13.72 -2.44 19.19
C ARG A 213 -13.42 -1.17 19.96
N HIS A 214 -12.34 -1.15 20.75
CA HIS A 214 -11.87 0.05 21.43
C HIS A 214 -10.71 0.67 20.66
N ILE A 215 -10.83 1.94 20.31
CA ILE A 215 -9.90 2.67 19.45
C ILE A 215 -9.53 3.99 20.14
N HIS A 216 -8.23 4.26 20.25
CA HIS A 216 -7.69 5.52 20.73
C HIS A 216 -7.25 6.35 19.53
N LEU A 217 -7.85 7.53 19.32
CA LEU A 217 -7.54 8.41 18.19
C LEU A 217 -6.91 9.70 18.70
N PHE A 218 -5.62 9.87 18.49
CA PHE A 218 -4.84 11.04 18.89
C PHE A 218 -4.73 12.01 17.71
N ILE A 219 -5.10 13.27 17.92
CA ILE A 219 -5.03 14.31 16.88
C ILE A 219 -3.88 15.26 17.19
N THR A 220 -2.94 15.42 16.25
CA THR A 220 -1.79 16.33 16.39
C THR A 220 -2.21 17.79 16.32
N HIS A 221 -3.08 18.11 15.35
CA HIS A 221 -3.72 19.39 15.15
C HIS A 221 -4.88 19.23 14.15
N THR A 222 -5.58 20.33 13.85
CA THR A 222 -6.89 20.30 13.18
C THR A 222 -6.88 20.88 11.77
N HIS A 223 -5.73 20.90 11.10
CA HIS A 223 -5.73 21.11 9.65
C HIS A 223 -6.44 19.97 8.93
N TRP A 224 -7.01 20.28 7.76
CA TRP A 224 -7.93 19.39 7.04
C TRP A 224 -7.34 18.01 6.75
N ASP A 225 -6.09 17.96 6.33
CA ASP A 225 -5.36 16.73 6.04
C ASP A 225 -5.11 15.83 7.24
N HIS A 226 -5.37 16.30 8.46
CA HIS A 226 -5.30 15.54 9.71
C HIS A 226 -6.67 15.17 10.26
N ILE A 227 -7.78 15.62 9.67
CA ILE A 227 -9.14 15.36 10.18
C ILE A 227 -10.17 14.91 9.14
N GLN A 228 -9.90 15.10 7.84
CA GLN A 228 -10.85 14.88 6.73
C GLN A 228 -11.32 13.44 6.57
N GLY A 229 -10.60 12.46 7.12
CA GLY A 229 -10.98 11.05 7.08
C GLY A 229 -12.01 10.67 8.13
N PHE A 230 -12.27 11.52 9.14
CA PHE A 230 -13.17 11.19 10.25
C PHE A 230 -14.60 10.83 9.77
N PRO A 231 -15.26 11.58 8.86
CA PRO A 231 -16.56 11.18 8.30
C PRO A 231 -16.56 9.86 7.52
N PHE A 232 -15.38 9.37 7.11
CA PHE A 232 -15.24 8.13 6.35
C PHE A 232 -14.72 6.97 7.22
N PHE A 233 -14.57 7.20 8.53
CA PHE A 233 -14.09 6.20 9.47
C PHE A 233 -15.23 5.28 9.90
N LEU A 234 -15.47 4.21 9.13
CA LEU A 234 -16.60 3.30 9.33
C LEU A 234 -16.90 2.85 10.78
N PRO A 235 -15.90 2.63 11.67
CA PRO A 235 -16.15 2.32 13.07
C PRO A 235 -17.13 3.26 13.78
N ILE A 236 -17.20 4.56 13.45
CA ILE A 236 -18.12 5.49 14.13
C ILE A 236 -19.61 5.22 13.83
N TYR A 237 -19.91 4.49 12.75
CA TYR A 237 -21.26 4.16 12.31
C TYR A 237 -21.73 2.77 12.74
N VAL A 238 -20.87 1.99 13.40
CA VAL A 238 -21.15 0.58 13.73
C VAL A 238 -21.36 0.44 15.25
N PRO A 239 -22.51 -0.11 15.70
CA PRO A 239 -22.75 -0.37 17.12
C PRO A 239 -21.66 -1.24 17.75
N GLY A 240 -21.31 -0.94 19.00
CA GLY A 240 -20.34 -1.70 19.79
C GLY A 240 -18.89 -1.25 19.65
N TYR A 241 -18.58 -0.28 18.77
CA TYR A 241 -17.30 0.43 18.83
C TYR A 241 -17.31 1.49 19.92
N GLU A 242 -16.16 1.64 20.58
CA GLU A 242 -15.82 2.75 21.45
C GLU A 242 -14.59 3.47 20.90
N ILE A 243 -14.71 4.77 20.64
CA ILE A 243 -13.63 5.61 20.13
C ILE A 243 -13.35 6.68 21.18
N THR A 244 -12.13 6.72 21.70
CA THR A 244 -11.66 7.81 22.55
C THR A 244 -10.75 8.72 21.73
N VAL A 245 -11.21 9.95 21.49
CA VAL A 245 -10.50 10.96 20.71
C VAL A 245 -9.75 11.90 21.65
N TYR A 246 -8.45 12.04 21.44
CA TYR A 246 -7.55 12.90 22.21
C TYR A 246 -7.12 14.07 21.34
N GLY A 247 -7.22 15.30 21.86
CA GLY A 247 -6.78 16.49 21.13
C GLY A 247 -6.46 17.65 22.06
N GLU A 248 -5.60 18.56 21.59
CA GLU A 248 -5.24 19.77 22.32
C GLU A 248 -6.38 20.79 22.33
N ARG A 249 -6.38 21.72 23.29
CA ARG A 249 -7.34 22.81 23.32
C ARG A 249 -7.05 23.80 22.19
N GLY A 250 -7.95 23.86 21.22
CA GLY A 250 -7.92 24.89 20.17
C GLY A 250 -8.24 26.29 20.72
N PHE A 251 -7.85 27.33 19.98
CA PHE A 251 -8.17 28.73 20.30
C PHE A 251 -9.64 29.12 20.02
N GLY A 252 -10.43 28.23 19.41
CA GLY A 252 -11.81 28.47 19.02
C GLY A 252 -12.71 27.26 19.29
N LYS A 253 -13.11 26.56 18.22
CA LYS A 253 -13.87 25.31 18.37
C LYS A 253 -12.99 24.24 19.03
N ASN A 254 -13.57 23.45 19.91
CA ASN A 254 -12.91 22.27 20.48
C ASN A 254 -12.86 21.13 19.45
N ILE A 255 -12.07 20.08 19.75
CA ILE A 255 -11.88 18.96 18.82
C ILE A 255 -13.19 18.26 18.43
N GLU A 256 -14.13 18.15 19.37
CA GLU A 256 -15.46 17.60 19.14
C GLU A 256 -16.25 18.40 18.10
N ALA A 257 -16.33 19.72 18.28
CA ALA A 257 -17.04 20.60 17.35
C ALA A 257 -16.37 20.66 15.96
N LEU A 258 -15.05 20.45 15.89
CA LEU A 258 -14.33 20.39 14.61
C LEU A 258 -14.58 19.07 13.89
N LEU A 259 -14.44 17.93 14.57
CA LEU A 259 -14.63 16.62 13.96
C LEU A 259 -16.10 16.35 13.60
N CYS A 260 -17.03 16.59 14.53
CA CYS A 260 -18.46 16.44 14.28
C CYS A 260 -19.00 17.53 13.35
N GLY A 261 -18.33 18.68 13.26
CA GLY A 261 -18.68 19.73 12.30
C GLY A 261 -18.55 19.24 10.85
N GLN A 262 -17.66 18.29 10.56
CA GLN A 262 -17.51 17.72 9.22
C GLN A 262 -18.73 16.88 8.77
N LEU A 263 -19.67 16.60 9.69
CA LEU A 263 -20.89 15.82 9.47
C LEU A 263 -22.12 16.73 9.27
N ASP A 264 -21.92 18.00 8.90
CA ASP A 264 -23.03 18.91 8.64
C ASP A 264 -23.79 18.53 7.36
N ARG A 265 -25.12 18.56 7.39
CA ARG A 265 -26.00 18.16 6.28
C ARG A 265 -25.79 18.94 4.99
N ASP A 266 -25.27 20.17 5.09
CA ASP A 266 -25.02 21.00 3.91
C ASP A 266 -23.94 20.40 2.99
N TYR A 267 -23.04 19.57 3.51
CA TYR A 267 -21.93 18.97 2.75
C TYR A 267 -21.67 17.49 3.06
N PHE A 268 -22.34 16.89 4.04
CA PHE A 268 -22.23 15.47 4.36
C PHE A 268 -23.60 14.83 4.65
N PRO A 269 -23.91 13.62 4.15
CA PRO A 269 -25.26 13.07 4.20
C PRO A 269 -25.66 12.47 5.56
N VAL A 270 -24.78 12.52 6.57
CA VAL A 270 -24.95 11.86 7.87
C VAL A 270 -24.58 12.84 8.95
N GLU A 271 -25.37 12.91 10.02
CA GLU A 271 -25.12 13.80 11.15
C GLU A 271 -24.49 13.10 12.35
N ARG A 272 -24.16 13.89 13.38
CA ARG A 272 -23.69 13.38 14.66
C ARG A 272 -24.67 12.39 15.30
N GLU A 273 -25.98 12.62 15.17
CA GLU A 273 -27.04 11.80 15.77
C GLU A 273 -27.13 10.41 15.12
N ASP A 274 -26.61 10.25 13.91
CA ASP A 274 -26.57 8.97 13.18
C ASP A 274 -25.37 8.10 13.57
N LEU A 275 -24.42 8.64 14.36
CA LEU A 275 -23.27 7.92 14.86
C LEU A 275 -23.71 6.86 15.88
N LYS A 276 -23.32 5.60 15.65
CA LYS A 276 -23.76 4.45 16.46
C LYS A 276 -22.69 3.95 17.43
N ALA A 277 -21.47 4.43 17.28
CA ALA A 277 -20.39 4.14 18.21
C ALA A 277 -20.44 5.05 19.44
N LYS A 278 -19.87 4.59 20.55
CA LYS A 278 -19.62 5.45 21.71
C LYS A 278 -18.36 6.27 21.43
N ILE A 279 -18.48 7.60 21.39
CA ILE A 279 -17.34 8.49 21.13
C ILE A 279 -17.11 9.38 22.35
N ASN A 280 -15.92 9.30 22.93
CA ASN A 280 -15.48 10.12 24.06
C ASN A 280 -14.43 11.11 23.56
N PHE A 281 -14.55 12.39 23.91
CA PHE A 281 -13.54 13.41 23.60
C PHE A 281 -12.78 13.79 24.87
N VAL A 282 -11.46 13.74 24.80
CA VAL A 282 -10.54 13.96 25.92
C VAL A 282 -9.52 15.03 25.52
N PHE A 283 -9.34 16.03 26.38
CA PHE A 283 -8.29 17.03 26.18
C PHE A 283 -6.95 16.50 26.71
N LEU A 284 -5.85 16.88 26.05
CA LEU A 284 -4.47 16.49 26.40
C LEU A 284 -3.92 17.28 27.61
N ASP A 285 -4.78 17.53 28.61
CA ASP A 285 -4.39 18.16 29.87
C ASP A 285 -3.48 17.20 30.69
N ASP A 286 -3.80 15.91 30.66
CA ASP A 286 -2.96 14.85 31.23
C ASP A 286 -1.83 14.44 30.26
N ASN A 287 -0.59 14.44 30.75
CA ASN A 287 0.61 14.06 30.01
C ASN A 287 1.63 13.46 31.00
N PRO A 288 1.81 12.13 31.06
CA PRO A 288 1.46 11.13 30.05
C PRO A 288 0.01 10.62 30.11
N ILE A 289 -0.42 9.99 29.01
CA ILE A 289 -1.59 9.10 28.93
C ILE A 289 -1.10 7.65 28.93
N GLU A 290 -1.68 6.81 29.78
CA GLU A 290 -1.31 5.40 29.92
C GLU A 290 -2.40 4.49 29.32
N ILE A 291 -2.02 3.63 28.38
CA ILE A 291 -2.93 2.67 27.71
C ILE A 291 -2.27 1.30 27.73
N ASN A 292 -2.75 0.41 28.60
CA ASN A 292 -2.33 -1.01 28.66
C ASN A 292 -0.81 -1.23 28.58
N GLY A 293 -0.05 -0.42 29.32
CA GLY A 293 1.42 -0.48 29.40
C GLY A 293 2.17 0.33 28.33
N ALA A 294 1.47 0.94 27.37
CA ALA A 294 2.01 1.97 26.50
C ALA A 294 1.82 3.34 27.14
N ARG A 295 2.91 4.11 27.23
CA ARG A 295 2.93 5.48 27.75
C ARG A 295 3.03 6.47 26.61
N ILE A 296 2.01 7.31 26.43
CA ILE A 296 1.92 8.30 25.36
C ILE A 296 2.18 9.67 25.97
N THR A 297 3.21 10.35 25.47
CA THR A 297 3.54 11.73 25.84
C THR A 297 3.42 12.65 24.64
N ARG A 298 3.23 13.95 24.89
CA ARG A 298 3.15 14.97 23.84
C ARG A 298 4.02 16.18 24.12
N GLU A 299 4.49 16.82 23.05
CA GLU A 299 5.26 18.07 23.06
C GLU A 299 4.84 18.96 21.88
N PHE A 300 4.87 20.28 22.05
CA PHE A 300 4.52 21.20 20.98
C PHE A 300 5.58 21.22 19.87
N THR A 301 5.11 21.30 18.62
CA THR A 301 5.97 21.49 17.44
C THR A 301 5.94 22.93 16.97
N HIS A 302 6.87 23.29 16.10
CA HIS A 302 6.88 24.63 15.50
C HIS A 302 6.01 24.63 14.24
N HIS A 303 4.74 25.01 14.34
CA HIS A 303 3.82 25.01 13.20
C HIS A 303 2.72 26.08 13.39
N PRO A 304 2.10 26.62 12.31
CA PRO A 304 0.95 27.52 12.43
C PRO A 304 -0.23 26.88 13.19
N GLY A 305 -0.43 27.30 14.44
CA GLY A 305 -1.48 26.79 15.31
C GLY A 305 -0.99 25.78 16.34
N ALA A 306 -1.87 25.43 17.29
CA ALA A 306 -1.56 24.49 18.37
C ALA A 306 -1.35 23.09 17.79
N THR A 307 -0.08 22.70 17.63
CA THR A 307 0.35 21.46 16.99
C THR A 307 1.26 20.70 17.93
N VAL A 308 0.97 19.41 18.12
CA VAL A 308 1.72 18.56 19.04
C VAL A 308 2.27 17.33 18.32
N ALA A 309 3.46 16.91 18.73
CA ALA A 309 4.03 15.61 18.46
C ALA A 309 3.59 14.60 19.53
N PHE A 310 3.54 13.32 19.16
CA PHE A 310 3.32 12.24 20.11
C PHE A 310 4.55 11.33 20.21
N LYS A 311 4.83 10.83 21.40
CA LYS A 311 5.86 9.81 21.65
C LYS A 311 5.25 8.68 22.46
N ILE A 312 5.40 7.47 21.91
CA ILE A 312 4.95 6.21 22.48
C ILE A 312 6.16 5.53 23.10
N GLU A 313 6.10 5.26 24.40
CA GLU A 313 7.07 4.43 25.11
C GLU A 313 6.37 3.10 25.46
N HIS A 314 6.77 2.00 24.83
CA HIS A 314 6.16 0.67 25.05
C HIS A 314 7.20 -0.43 24.83
N ASN A 315 7.29 -1.42 25.72
CA ASN A 315 8.26 -2.53 25.63
C ASN A 315 9.72 -2.10 25.42
N LYS A 316 10.13 -1.03 26.11
CA LYS A 316 11.46 -0.38 25.99
C LYS A 316 11.75 0.26 24.63
N LYS A 317 10.74 0.37 23.76
CA LYS A 317 10.81 1.09 22.49
C LYS A 317 10.21 2.48 22.62
N LYS A 318 10.85 3.45 21.97
CA LYS A 318 10.43 4.85 21.88
C LYS A 318 10.14 5.21 20.43
N ILE A 319 8.90 5.54 20.13
CA ILE A 319 8.43 5.87 18.78
C ILE A 319 7.89 7.29 18.82
N ALA A 320 8.40 8.19 17.99
CA ALA A 320 7.91 9.56 17.90
C ALA A 320 7.20 9.79 16.56
N TYR A 321 6.02 10.40 16.61
CA TYR A 321 5.22 10.80 15.45
C TYR A 321 5.07 12.33 15.44
N VAL A 322 5.67 12.95 14.43
CA VAL A 322 5.88 14.40 14.27
C VAL A 322 5.58 14.78 12.82
N PRO A 323 4.32 14.74 12.37
CA PRO A 323 4.00 14.94 10.96
C PRO A 323 4.20 16.39 10.50
N ASP A 324 4.08 17.35 11.40
CA ASP A 324 4.11 18.78 11.07
C ASP A 324 4.99 19.51 12.08
N ASN A 325 6.14 20.01 11.60
CA ASN A 325 7.11 20.74 12.43
C ASN A 325 8.15 21.49 11.58
N GLU A 326 8.21 22.81 11.66
CA GLU A 326 9.25 23.62 11.03
C GLU A 326 10.49 23.76 11.92
N PHE A 327 11.37 22.77 11.88
CA PHE A 327 12.64 22.83 12.61
C PHE A 327 13.62 23.82 11.95
N LEU A 328 14.23 24.68 12.77
CA LEU A 328 15.13 25.76 12.32
C LEU A 328 14.45 26.70 11.32
N GLN A 329 13.27 27.19 11.67
CA GLN A 329 12.50 28.13 10.85
C GLN A 329 13.38 29.26 10.29
N GLY A 330 13.40 29.40 8.96
CA GLY A 330 14.15 30.42 8.23
C GLY A 330 15.65 30.11 8.04
N TYR A 331 16.15 28.97 8.51
CA TYR A 331 17.54 28.58 8.28
C TYR A 331 17.75 28.06 6.86
N LEU A 332 18.70 28.67 6.15
CA LEU A 332 19.08 28.32 4.76
C LEU A 332 20.55 27.86 4.64
N GLY A 333 21.26 27.75 5.77
CA GLY A 333 22.68 27.42 5.79
C GLY A 333 22.95 25.92 5.72
N ASN A 334 24.24 25.55 5.84
CA ASN A 334 24.64 24.15 5.84
C ASN A 334 24.28 23.49 7.19
N PRO A 335 23.56 22.35 7.21
CA PRO A 335 23.18 21.69 8.47
C PRO A 335 24.37 21.24 9.33
N ALA A 336 25.58 21.20 8.78
CA ALA A 336 26.82 20.94 9.53
C ALA A 336 27.19 22.09 10.47
N ASP A 337 26.78 23.33 10.17
CA ASP A 337 27.09 24.52 10.97
C ASP A 337 26.18 24.65 12.21
N ILE A 338 25.16 23.80 12.32
CA ILE A 338 24.22 23.80 13.44
C ILE A 338 24.73 22.89 14.56
N ALA A 339 25.01 23.45 15.73
CA ALA A 339 25.23 22.69 16.95
C ALA A 339 24.03 22.84 17.89
N ARG A 340 23.88 21.93 18.86
CA ARG A 340 22.84 22.06 19.89
C ARG A 340 22.94 23.38 20.68
N SER A 341 24.15 23.93 20.80
CA SER A 341 24.42 25.23 21.41
C SER A 341 24.14 26.44 20.51
N SER A 342 23.78 26.24 19.23
CA SER A 342 23.47 27.35 18.32
C SER A 342 22.23 28.10 18.80
N ALA A 343 22.26 29.43 18.77
CA ALA A 343 21.15 30.26 19.27
C ALA A 343 19.80 29.95 18.60
N MET A 344 19.82 29.58 17.32
CA MET A 344 18.62 29.19 16.56
C MET A 344 18.02 27.85 16.99
N VAL A 345 18.80 27.00 17.66
CA VAL A 345 18.33 25.71 18.19
C VAL A 345 17.61 25.89 19.53
N ALA A 346 17.96 26.91 20.31
CA ALA A 346 17.42 27.10 21.66
C ALA A 346 15.87 27.07 21.75
N PRO A 347 15.09 27.67 20.82
CA PRO A 347 13.64 27.57 20.83
C PRO A 347 13.09 26.14 20.63
N HIS A 348 13.89 25.24 20.06
CA HIS A 348 13.52 23.85 19.77
C HIS A 348 14.01 22.85 20.83
N GLU A 349 14.66 23.31 21.91
CA GLU A 349 15.23 22.43 22.94
C GLU A 349 14.20 21.49 23.62
N PRO A 350 12.93 21.91 23.88
CA PRO A 350 11.90 20.99 24.38
C PRO A 350 11.67 19.82 23.41
N LEU A 351 11.52 20.12 22.11
CA LEU A 351 11.34 19.10 21.08
C LEU A 351 12.59 18.20 20.95
N LEU A 352 13.79 18.76 20.98
CA LEU A 352 15.03 17.97 20.94
C LEU A 352 15.15 17.01 22.13
N THR A 353 14.77 17.46 23.32
CA THR A 353 14.75 16.63 24.53
C THR A 353 13.67 15.55 24.42
N PHE A 354 12.50 15.91 23.88
CA PHE A 354 11.41 14.98 23.64
C PHE A 354 11.79 13.87 22.66
N LEU A 355 12.54 14.19 21.60
CA LEU A 355 12.97 13.26 20.54
C LEU A 355 14.30 12.56 20.81
N HIS A 356 14.96 12.83 21.94
CA HIS A 356 16.28 12.28 22.23
C HIS A 356 16.28 10.74 22.26
N GLU A 357 17.14 10.15 21.43
CA GLU A 357 17.37 8.70 21.31
C GLU A 357 16.08 7.88 21.16
N VAL A 358 15.16 8.35 20.30
CA VAL A 358 14.02 7.54 19.89
C VAL A 358 14.46 6.41 18.95
N ASP A 359 13.86 5.22 19.11
CA ASP A 359 14.13 4.07 18.24
C ASP A 359 13.60 4.33 16.83
N VAL A 360 12.43 4.98 16.72
CA VAL A 360 11.81 5.33 15.44
C VAL A 360 11.32 6.77 15.49
N LEU A 361 11.88 7.60 14.61
CA LEU A 361 11.37 8.93 14.32
C LEU A 361 10.51 8.88 13.08
N MET A 362 9.25 9.26 13.20
CA MET A 362 8.36 9.55 12.09
C MET A 362 8.21 11.07 11.99
N HIS A 363 9.04 11.71 11.16
CA HIS A 363 9.12 13.17 11.03
C HIS A 363 9.20 13.58 9.57
N GLU A 364 8.64 14.72 9.23
CA GLU A 364 8.59 15.22 7.86
C GLU A 364 9.91 15.81 7.36
N ALA A 365 10.02 15.88 6.03
CA ALA A 365 11.03 16.67 5.34
C ALA A 365 10.38 17.19 4.06
N GLN A 366 9.31 17.97 4.22
CA GLN A 366 8.34 18.25 3.17
C GLN A 366 9.00 18.95 1.99
N TYR A 367 9.88 19.92 2.25
CA TYR A 367 10.50 20.74 1.19
C TYR A 367 11.95 20.38 0.91
N ARG A 368 12.37 20.53 -0.34
CA ARG A 368 13.79 20.59 -0.68
C ARG A 368 14.40 21.94 -0.26
N PRO A 369 15.72 22.03 -0.04
CA PRO A 369 16.38 23.29 0.31
C PRO A 369 16.14 24.41 -0.71
N ASP A 370 15.98 24.09 -2.00
CA ASP A 370 15.69 25.07 -3.06
C ASP A 370 14.23 25.59 -3.04
N GLU A 371 13.29 24.83 -2.47
CA GLU A 371 11.87 25.18 -2.37
C GLU A 371 11.57 26.03 -1.12
N TYR A 372 12.32 25.77 -0.04
CA TYR A 372 12.05 26.29 1.29
C TYR A 372 12.01 27.83 1.42
N PRO A 373 12.85 28.63 0.73
CA PRO A 373 12.79 30.10 0.85
C PRO A 373 11.40 30.71 0.56
N LYS A 374 10.55 30.00 -0.21
CA LYS A 374 9.17 30.43 -0.53
C LYS A 374 8.11 29.82 0.39
N ARG A 375 8.52 29.06 1.41
CA ARG A 375 7.68 28.26 2.31
C ARG A 375 8.00 28.49 3.80
N ILE A 376 8.88 29.44 4.11
CA ILE A 376 9.21 29.78 5.50
C ILE A 376 7.93 30.22 6.23
N GLY A 377 7.71 29.65 7.42
CA GLY A 377 6.53 29.90 8.24
C GLY A 377 5.29 29.11 7.85
N TRP A 378 5.39 28.19 6.88
CA TRP A 378 4.29 27.30 6.53
C TRP A 378 4.19 26.10 7.48
N GLY A 379 5.13 25.93 8.42
CA GLY A 379 5.05 24.88 9.43
C GLY A 379 5.75 23.57 9.07
N HIS A 380 6.53 23.53 8.00
CA HIS A 380 7.26 22.32 7.57
C HIS A 380 8.73 22.57 7.32
N SER A 381 9.55 21.58 7.67
CA SER A 381 11.00 21.61 7.52
C SER A 381 11.42 21.43 6.07
N ASN A 382 12.55 22.04 5.74
CA ASN A 382 13.32 21.59 4.60
C ASN A 382 14.14 20.35 4.97
N LEU A 383 14.54 19.60 3.94
CA LEU A 383 15.30 18.37 4.09
C LEU A 383 16.60 18.51 4.90
N ALA A 384 17.34 19.60 4.71
CA ALA A 384 18.62 19.81 5.40
C ALA A 384 18.40 20.05 6.90
N SER A 385 17.41 20.86 7.26
CA SER A 385 16.99 21.07 8.66
C SER A 385 16.54 19.77 9.31
N ALA A 386 15.75 18.94 8.61
CA ALA A 386 15.32 17.65 9.12
C ALA A 386 16.50 16.67 9.35
N CYS A 387 17.51 16.68 8.48
CA CYS A 387 18.75 15.92 8.71
C CYS A 387 19.52 16.42 9.95
N ALA A 388 19.56 17.75 10.17
CA ALA A 388 20.14 18.31 11.39
C ALA A 388 19.36 17.86 12.64
N LEU A 389 18.02 17.84 12.58
CA LEU A 389 17.18 17.33 13.67
C LEU A 389 17.52 15.88 14.02
N ALA A 390 17.59 15.00 13.02
CA ALA A 390 17.92 13.59 13.20
C ALA A 390 19.29 13.41 13.89
N ARG A 391 20.32 14.15 13.44
CA ARG A 391 21.64 14.16 14.06
C ARG A 391 21.63 14.67 15.50
N LEU A 392 20.94 15.78 15.75
CA LEU A 392 20.93 16.43 17.08
C LEU A 392 20.18 15.61 18.13
N THR A 393 19.22 14.80 17.70
CA THR A 393 18.42 13.94 18.58
C THR A 393 18.99 12.53 18.72
N GLY A 394 19.80 12.07 17.75
CA GLY A 394 20.47 10.76 17.79
C GLY A 394 19.52 9.59 17.55
N VAL A 395 18.57 9.75 16.62
CA VAL A 395 17.52 8.75 16.38
C VAL A 395 18.10 7.48 15.74
N ALA A 396 17.53 6.32 16.08
CA ALA A 396 18.04 5.03 15.59
C ALA A 396 17.50 4.65 14.20
N LYS A 397 16.33 5.17 13.82
CA LYS A 397 15.69 5.00 12.50
C LYS A 397 14.80 6.20 12.21
N TRP A 398 14.77 6.64 10.97
CA TRP A 398 13.90 7.73 10.52
C TRP A 398 12.99 7.29 9.36
N ILE A 399 11.68 7.39 9.56
CA ILE A 399 10.67 7.22 8.53
C ILE A 399 10.14 8.61 8.17
N VAL A 400 10.44 9.07 6.96
CA VAL A 400 10.02 10.39 6.48
C VAL A 400 8.56 10.32 6.03
N LEU A 401 7.71 11.23 6.50
CA LEU A 401 6.30 11.32 6.12
C LEU A 401 5.87 12.75 5.82
N HIS A 402 4.57 12.99 5.65
CA HIS A 402 3.96 14.27 5.29
C HIS A 402 4.50 14.84 3.97
N HIS A 403 4.62 13.97 2.97
CA HIS A 403 5.19 14.34 1.67
C HIS A 403 4.35 15.41 0.98
N ASP A 404 5.01 16.42 0.39
CA ASP A 404 4.33 17.47 -0.39
C ASP A 404 3.50 16.81 -1.53
N PRO A 405 2.24 17.24 -1.75
CA PRO A 405 1.38 16.66 -2.79
C PRO A 405 1.92 16.85 -4.22
N ASN A 406 2.81 17.83 -4.43
CA ASN A 406 3.47 18.04 -5.71
C ASN A 406 4.72 17.17 -5.92
N HIS A 407 5.20 16.48 -4.88
CA HIS A 407 6.34 15.56 -4.97
C HIS A 407 5.84 14.17 -5.36
N ASP A 408 6.00 13.81 -6.63
CA ASP A 408 5.75 12.46 -7.13
C ASP A 408 6.80 11.45 -6.66
N ASP A 409 6.61 10.17 -6.98
CA ASP A 409 7.50 9.08 -6.56
C ASP A 409 8.96 9.32 -6.99
N ALA A 410 9.19 9.84 -8.21
CA ALA A 410 10.53 10.16 -8.70
C ALA A 410 11.19 11.29 -7.90
N THR A 411 10.40 12.30 -7.52
CA THR A 411 10.86 13.39 -6.65
C THR A 411 11.21 12.87 -5.26
N LEU A 412 10.40 11.98 -4.70
CA LEU A 412 10.67 11.35 -3.40
C LEU A 412 11.94 10.48 -3.44
N HIS A 413 12.19 9.71 -4.51
CA HIS A 413 13.46 8.99 -4.67
C HIS A 413 14.68 9.92 -4.68
N THR A 414 14.55 11.05 -5.36
CA THR A 414 15.61 12.07 -5.41
C THR A 414 15.82 12.68 -4.03
N LYS A 415 14.75 13.00 -3.31
CA LYS A 415 14.82 13.51 -1.93
C LYS A 415 15.51 12.50 -1.01
N LEU A 416 15.14 11.22 -1.05
CA LEU A 416 15.78 10.18 -0.24
C LEU A 416 17.29 10.06 -0.51
N SER A 417 17.69 10.14 -1.78
CA SER A 417 19.11 10.13 -2.16
C SER A 417 19.85 11.33 -1.59
N LEU A 418 19.25 12.52 -1.65
CA LEU A 418 19.80 13.73 -1.02
C LEU A 418 19.84 13.62 0.50
N THR A 419 18.85 12.99 1.13
CA THR A 419 18.84 12.73 2.58
C THR A 419 20.07 11.92 2.98
N TRP A 420 20.34 10.81 2.28
CA TRP A 420 21.51 9.98 2.55
C TRP A 420 22.83 10.74 2.35
N GLN A 421 22.91 11.55 1.29
CA GLN A 421 24.09 12.37 1.04
C GLN A 421 24.34 13.37 2.19
N ILE A 422 23.31 14.14 2.59
CA ILE A 422 23.44 15.13 3.67
C ILE A 422 23.80 14.45 4.99
N LEU A 423 23.15 13.33 5.32
CA LEU A 423 23.45 12.56 6.53
C LEU A 423 24.89 12.02 6.55
N ALA A 424 25.40 11.55 5.40
CA ALA A 424 26.78 11.13 5.25
C ALA A 424 27.76 12.30 5.43
N ASP A 425 27.47 13.47 4.84
CA ASP A 425 28.28 14.68 4.99
C ASP A 425 28.31 15.17 6.47
N LEU A 426 27.22 14.94 7.20
CA LEU A 426 27.11 15.19 8.64
C LEU A 426 27.81 14.15 9.51
N GLY A 427 28.34 13.06 8.93
CA GLY A 427 28.91 11.92 9.66
C GLY A 427 27.90 11.15 10.51
N HIS A 428 26.60 11.23 10.17
CA HIS A 428 25.51 10.61 10.92
C HIS A 428 24.81 9.55 10.07
N PHE A 429 25.11 8.27 10.34
CA PHE A 429 24.52 7.16 9.60
C PHE A 429 23.30 6.61 10.34
N VAL A 430 22.11 6.93 9.83
CA VAL A 430 20.83 6.41 10.34
C VAL A 430 20.05 5.75 9.20
N PRO A 431 19.46 4.55 9.41
CA PRO A 431 18.48 3.99 8.49
C PRO A 431 17.35 4.98 8.26
N VAL A 432 17.21 5.45 7.02
CA VAL A 432 16.16 6.38 6.61
C VAL A 432 15.44 5.88 5.37
N MET A 433 14.12 6.04 5.37
CA MET A 433 13.25 5.70 4.25
C MET A 433 12.05 6.66 4.18
N HIS A 434 11.44 6.79 3.01
CA HIS A 434 10.13 7.43 2.90
C HIS A 434 9.03 6.45 3.33
N GLY A 435 8.15 6.91 4.21
CA GLY A 435 6.88 6.26 4.52
C GLY A 435 6.01 6.16 3.27
N TYR A 436 5.23 5.08 3.18
CA TYR A 436 4.24 4.88 2.14
C TYR A 436 2.96 4.27 2.70
N ASP A 437 1.84 4.50 2.02
CA ASP A 437 0.55 3.96 2.41
C ASP A 437 0.58 2.42 2.43
N GLY A 438 0.19 1.82 3.55
CA GLY A 438 0.25 0.38 3.79
C GLY A 438 1.58 -0.13 4.34
N MET A 439 2.58 0.73 4.58
CA MET A 439 3.82 0.35 5.26
C MET A 439 3.51 -0.25 6.64
N MET A 440 4.18 -1.35 6.98
CA MET A 440 4.13 -1.98 8.30
C MET A 440 5.55 -2.20 8.83
N ASP A 441 5.78 -1.79 10.07
CA ASP A 441 7.10 -1.85 10.72
C ASP A 441 6.96 -2.40 12.14
N PHE A 442 7.57 -3.55 12.41
CA PHE A 442 7.49 -4.22 13.71
C PHE A 442 8.55 -3.66 14.66
N VAL A 443 8.13 -3.26 15.85
CA VAL A 443 8.94 -2.48 16.80
C VAL A 443 9.43 -3.29 17.99
#